data_AF-A0A941AED1-F1
#
_entry.id   AF-A0A941AED1-F1
#
_cell.length_a   1.000
_cell.length_b   1.000
_cell.length_c   1.000
_cell.angle_alpha   90.00
_cell.angle_beta   90.00
_cell.angle_gamma   90.00
#
_symmetry.space_group_name_H-M   'P 1'
#
loop_
_entity.id
_entity.type
_entity.pdbx_description
1 polymer ?
#
loop_
_entity_poly.entity_id
_entity_poly.type
_entity_poly.pdbx_seq_one_letter_code
_entity_poly.pdbx_strand_id
1 'polypeptide(L)'
;RANPKVADPSRIEPGQKLLIPSGGRPKEASDGRTVDYTVMRGDSLSGILSARDVPRRQWKKYLGAIQEINTSVTDVNRIVAGRTLHLPTEEYFTQEMPPAEPEKAPDVTGPVKEAVAPEPSEPPAPMEPAASPVAPEPGKVAPPVAAPAVVPPPVGVLPAPQVPPAPALTRDIAPGPGTDALAAGKPEAELLASKPAPPAASVVETGKAKPAEEVITPPARSPYRGLLSDLFPALGEKWVDHGTMYLPLPSGGDVVLQLSDFPVVRFSGGAEALIDFRGGIPPRVADAISSQWRSLRVVSLADAGGAGDRIDRILRVSGYYSVKEGVSRPVVVGETVSVALPARWVIQRTEDSLLSGDLVLLKEVPEKPDPGLLAVLRYARRIGLRVLPYADDPNAREGFLVGIQEDAPERGIPVALAVPKTGGLPAVDFGLSLLGIPVRTGERLRVGGGGDAFRLVVSPERLFETGGKKYVVDTGRMSPAIRSILRESGYAVFMAEKDASGREIFQRLMKAAGIVPEERKEYLLTGGAEAGYEIRVTGAFLSLPGPSNGAGRRIVLVHRKIHSATRALLADMGVEIVEW
;
A
#
# COMPACT_ATOMS: atom_id res chain seq x y z
N ARG A 1 -2.81 39.03 -32.03
CA ARG A 1 -2.66 37.56 -32.17
C ARG A 1 -1.20 37.22 -31.91
N ALA A 2 -0.89 36.32 -30.97
CA ALA A 2 0.50 35.97 -30.60
C ALA A 2 1.24 35.21 -31.72
N ASN A 3 0.50 34.51 -32.59
CA ASN A 3 1.03 33.86 -33.79
C ASN A 3 0.28 34.33 -35.04
N PRO A 4 0.58 35.51 -35.59
CA PRO A 4 -0.12 36.05 -36.75
C PRO A 4 0.18 35.30 -38.06
N LYS A 5 1.21 34.44 -38.07
CA LYS A 5 1.61 33.62 -39.24
C LYS A 5 0.85 32.30 -39.36
N VAL A 6 0.00 31.95 -38.39
CA VAL A 6 -0.89 30.77 -38.48
C VAL A 6 -2.19 31.21 -39.12
N ALA A 7 -2.38 30.87 -40.40
CA ALA A 7 -3.56 31.26 -41.16
C ALA A 7 -4.82 30.50 -40.70
N ASP A 8 -4.67 29.20 -40.39
CA ASP A 8 -5.72 28.34 -39.85
C ASP A 8 -5.27 27.67 -38.53
N PRO A 9 -5.87 28.02 -37.38
CA PRO A 9 -5.53 27.42 -36.08
C PRO A 9 -5.77 25.91 -35.98
N SER A 10 -6.55 25.32 -36.89
CA SER A 10 -6.88 23.89 -36.89
C SER A 10 -5.88 23.03 -37.67
N ARG A 11 -4.92 23.66 -38.36
CA ARG A 11 -3.86 22.99 -39.12
C ARG A 11 -2.50 23.58 -38.76
N ILE A 12 -1.79 22.87 -37.89
CA ILE A 12 -0.40 23.15 -37.52
C ILE A 12 0.50 22.04 -38.08
N GLU A 13 1.65 22.41 -38.65
CA GLU A 13 2.56 21.45 -39.28
C GLU A 13 3.65 20.96 -38.31
N PRO A 14 4.09 19.69 -38.42
CA PRO A 14 5.20 19.18 -37.62
C PRO A 14 6.48 20.01 -37.81
N GLY A 15 7.03 20.54 -36.72
CA GLY A 15 8.22 21.41 -36.72
C GLY A 15 7.93 22.92 -36.70
N GLN A 16 6.66 23.32 -36.77
CA GLN A 16 6.25 24.72 -36.72
C GLN A 16 6.40 25.32 -35.31
N LYS A 17 7.20 26.40 -35.18
CA LYS A 17 7.41 27.10 -33.91
C LYS A 17 6.27 28.08 -33.63
N LEU A 18 5.60 27.91 -32.49
CA LEU A 18 4.48 28.75 -32.02
C LEU A 18 4.86 29.49 -30.74
N LEU A 19 4.56 30.79 -30.69
CA LEU A 19 4.71 31.66 -29.52
C LEU A 19 3.49 31.50 -28.61
N ILE A 20 3.66 30.85 -27.48
CA ILE A 20 2.61 30.69 -26.47
C ILE A 20 2.82 31.79 -25.42
N PRO A 21 1.85 32.70 -25.18
CA PRO A 21 1.99 33.72 -24.15
C PRO A 21 1.92 33.08 -22.76
N SER A 22 3.03 33.10 -22.04
CA SER A 22 3.10 32.75 -20.62
C SER A 22 2.64 33.95 -19.79
N GLY A 23 1.51 33.78 -19.09
CA GLY A 23 0.93 34.79 -18.21
C GLY A 23 1.69 34.97 -16.89
N GLY A 24 2.97 35.34 -16.95
CA GLY A 24 3.74 35.77 -15.78
C GLY A 24 3.57 37.26 -15.53
N ARG A 25 3.12 37.65 -14.33
CA ARG A 25 3.18 39.04 -13.85
C ARG A 25 4.62 39.56 -13.85
N PRO A 26 4.84 40.88 -14.00
CA PRO A 26 6.19 41.45 -14.08
C PRO A 26 6.98 41.18 -12.79
N LYS A 27 8.20 40.66 -12.98
CA LYS A 27 9.17 40.31 -11.93
C LYS A 27 9.67 41.61 -11.29
N GLU A 28 9.40 41.80 -10.00
CA GLU A 28 10.16 42.76 -9.19
C GLU A 28 11.61 42.28 -9.11
N ALA A 29 12.55 43.22 -9.15
CA ALA A 29 13.97 42.94 -9.07
C ALA A 29 14.29 42.29 -7.71
N SER A 30 14.63 40.99 -7.70
CA SER A 30 15.06 40.31 -6.48
C SER A 30 16.53 40.59 -6.23
N ASP A 31 16.88 41.00 -5.01
CA ASP A 31 18.23 41.33 -4.50
C ASP A 31 19.25 40.17 -4.53
N GLY A 32 19.03 39.08 -5.27
CA GLY A 32 19.93 37.90 -5.37
C GLY A 32 19.98 37.01 -4.12
N ARG A 33 19.58 37.55 -2.97
CA ARG A 33 19.62 36.92 -1.63
C ARG A 33 18.60 35.80 -1.43
N THR A 34 17.47 35.86 -2.11
CA THR A 34 16.39 34.87 -1.96
C THR A 34 15.85 34.45 -3.30
N VAL A 35 15.56 33.15 -3.44
CA VAL A 35 14.95 32.56 -4.63
C VAL A 35 13.58 32.01 -4.27
N ASP A 36 12.58 32.43 -5.03
CA ASP A 36 11.20 31.96 -4.87
C ASP A 36 11.07 30.51 -5.33
N TYR A 37 10.46 29.69 -4.49
CA TYR A 37 10.20 28.28 -4.77
C TYR A 37 8.77 27.91 -4.40
N THR A 38 7.99 27.45 -5.38
CA THR A 38 6.64 26.96 -5.15
C THR A 38 6.68 25.50 -4.73
N VAL A 39 6.22 25.22 -3.50
CA VAL A 39 6.21 23.87 -2.91
C VAL A 39 5.29 22.95 -3.70
N MET A 40 5.79 21.80 -4.14
CA MET A 40 5.00 20.76 -4.79
C MET A 40 4.54 19.70 -3.78
N ARG A 41 3.50 18.93 -4.13
CA ARG A 41 2.96 17.87 -3.27
C ARG A 41 4.00 16.74 -3.15
N GLY A 42 4.48 16.50 -1.93
CA GLY A 42 5.51 15.50 -1.63
C GLY A 42 6.88 16.11 -1.30
N ASP A 43 7.03 17.43 -1.44
CA ASP A 43 8.26 18.10 -1.05
C ASP A 43 8.42 18.16 0.47
N SER A 44 9.67 18.07 0.92
CA SER A 44 10.10 18.40 2.28
C SER A 44 11.20 19.43 2.21
N LEU A 45 11.38 20.27 3.24
CA LEU A 45 12.48 21.25 3.26
C LEU A 45 13.85 20.58 3.11
N SER A 46 14.04 19.42 3.72
CA SER A 46 15.23 18.56 3.55
C SER A 46 15.40 18.08 2.10
N GLY A 47 14.31 17.69 1.43
CA GLY A 47 14.32 17.28 0.03
C GLY A 47 14.66 18.46 -0.90
N ILE A 48 14.08 19.64 -0.64
CA ILE A 48 14.34 20.87 -1.40
C ILE A 48 15.81 21.32 -1.24
N LEU A 49 16.36 21.25 -0.02
CA LEU A 49 17.78 21.56 0.22
C LEU A 49 18.72 20.53 -0.43
N SER A 50 18.34 19.24 -0.42
CA SER A 50 19.11 18.19 -1.10
C SER A 50 19.13 18.37 -2.60
N ALA A 51 17.99 18.74 -3.21
CA ALA A 51 17.88 19.02 -4.64
C ALA A 51 18.64 20.28 -5.08
N ARG A 52 19.02 21.14 -4.12
CA ARG A 52 19.87 22.33 -4.33
C ARG A 52 21.34 22.09 -3.97
N ASP A 53 21.76 20.82 -3.88
CA ASP A 53 23.13 20.40 -3.56
C ASP A 53 23.68 20.93 -2.22
N VAL A 54 22.81 21.30 -1.27
CA VAL A 54 23.24 21.77 0.05
C VAL A 54 23.69 20.57 0.90
N PRO A 55 24.96 20.53 1.38
CA PRO A 55 25.45 19.42 2.19
C PRO A 55 24.71 19.28 3.52
N ARG A 56 24.43 18.04 3.98
CA ARG A 56 23.71 17.75 5.24
C ARG A 56 24.24 18.50 6.47
N ARG A 57 25.56 18.69 6.53
CA ARG A 57 26.25 19.46 7.58
C ARG A 57 25.81 20.93 7.68
N GLN A 58 25.31 21.52 6.59
CA GLN A 58 24.85 22.90 6.52
C GLN A 58 23.31 23.03 6.65
N TRP A 59 22.57 21.93 6.71
CA TRP A 59 21.09 21.97 6.76
C TRP A 59 20.57 22.73 7.96
N LYS A 60 21.22 22.60 9.13
CA LYS A 60 20.82 23.37 10.32
C LYS A 60 20.89 24.89 10.09
N LYS A 61 21.92 25.35 9.37
CA LYS A 61 22.13 26.77 9.00
C LYS A 61 21.06 27.24 8.00
N TYR A 62 20.81 26.46 6.96
CA TYR A 62 19.85 26.80 5.92
C TYR A 62 18.38 26.73 6.40
N LEU A 63 18.04 25.76 7.25
CA LEU A 63 16.69 25.64 7.81
C LEU A 63 16.37 26.80 8.76
N GLY A 64 17.34 27.25 9.55
CA GLY A 64 17.19 28.45 10.39
C GLY A 64 16.91 29.71 9.55
N ALA A 65 17.70 29.94 8.50
CA ALA A 65 17.49 31.05 7.58
C ALA A 65 16.15 30.97 6.82
N ILE A 66 15.72 29.78 6.39
CA ILE A 66 14.40 29.60 5.75
C ILE A 66 13.26 29.96 6.71
N GLN A 67 13.38 29.59 7.98
CA GLN A 67 12.38 29.92 9.00
C GLN A 67 12.35 31.42 9.31
N GLU A 68 13.50 32.08 9.29
CA GLU A 68 13.63 33.53 9.50
C GLU A 68 13.05 34.34 8.34
N ILE A 69 13.38 33.97 7.09
CA ILE A 69 12.86 34.65 5.88
C ILE A 69 11.36 34.38 5.71
N ASN A 70 10.89 33.19 6.06
CA ASN A 70 9.49 32.80 5.93
C ASN A 70 8.85 32.67 7.31
N THR A 71 8.64 33.81 7.97
CA THR A 71 7.93 33.94 9.27
C THR A 71 6.53 33.31 9.30
N SER A 72 5.99 32.94 8.14
CA SER A 72 4.73 32.23 7.99
C SER A 72 4.84 30.68 8.01
N VAL A 73 6.05 30.14 8.18
CA VAL A 73 6.32 28.71 8.42
C VAL A 73 6.54 28.52 9.92
N THR A 74 5.47 28.19 10.64
CA THR A 74 5.50 28.00 12.09
C THR A 74 6.11 26.64 12.49
N ASP A 75 6.09 25.65 11.59
CA ASP A 75 6.66 24.32 11.80
C ASP A 75 7.55 23.93 10.60
N VAL A 76 8.84 23.69 10.88
CA VAL A 76 9.89 23.35 9.90
C VAL A 76 9.61 22.01 9.20
N ASN A 77 8.81 21.13 9.80
CA ASN A 77 8.46 19.83 9.20
C ASN A 77 7.16 19.87 8.37
N ARG A 78 6.48 21.02 8.29
CA ARG A 78 5.17 21.12 7.63
C ARG A 78 5.12 22.28 6.63
N ILE A 79 5.41 21.97 5.37
CA ILE A 79 5.23 22.89 4.25
C ILE A 79 3.97 22.53 3.46
N VAL A 80 3.25 23.55 2.98
CA VAL A 80 1.96 23.38 2.27
C VAL A 80 2.19 23.50 0.77
N ALA A 81 1.75 22.48 0.02
CA ALA A 81 1.84 22.47 -1.43
C ALA A 81 1.07 23.65 -2.07
N GLY A 82 1.62 24.24 -3.12
CA GLY A 82 1.10 25.42 -3.82
C GLY A 82 1.52 26.75 -3.19
N ARG A 83 2.19 26.74 -2.03
CA ARG A 83 2.71 27.95 -1.39
C ARG A 83 4.11 28.29 -1.91
N THR A 84 4.37 29.58 -2.14
CA THR A 84 5.72 30.06 -2.48
C THR A 84 6.53 30.30 -1.21
N LEU A 85 7.72 29.72 -1.14
CA LEU A 85 8.73 29.90 -0.11
C LEU A 85 9.89 30.71 -0.68
N HIS A 86 10.43 31.62 0.12
CA HIS A 86 11.65 32.36 -0.19
C HIS A 86 12.86 31.62 0.39
N LEU A 87 13.68 31.02 -0.47
CA LEU A 87 14.81 30.21 -0.04
C LEU A 87 16.12 31.01 -0.11
N PRO A 88 16.97 30.99 0.93
CA PRO A 88 18.22 31.73 0.95
C PRO A 88 19.22 31.19 -0.08
N THR A 89 19.98 32.09 -0.71
CA THR A 89 21.13 31.78 -1.57
C THR A 89 22.44 31.91 -0.80
N GLU A 90 23.58 31.56 -1.40
CA GLU A 90 24.88 31.77 -0.75
C GLU A 90 25.11 33.24 -0.39
N GLU A 91 24.63 34.18 -1.22
CA GLU A 91 24.71 35.62 -1.00
C GLU A 91 23.97 36.10 0.26
N TYR A 92 22.94 35.37 0.70
CA TYR A 92 22.27 35.63 1.98
C TYR A 92 23.21 35.42 3.18
N PHE A 93 24.20 34.54 3.05
CA PHE A 93 25.13 34.19 4.14
C PHE A 93 26.48 34.92 4.07
N THR A 94 26.73 35.71 3.02
CA THR A 94 28.02 36.38 2.79
C THR A 94 28.15 37.70 3.54
N GLN A 95 27.06 38.22 4.13
CA GLN A 95 27.11 39.38 5.02
C GLN A 95 26.11 39.25 6.15
N GLU A 96 26.60 39.08 7.39
CA GLU A 96 25.90 39.57 8.58
C GLU A 96 26.89 40.23 9.55
N MET A 97 26.56 41.49 9.87
CA MET A 97 27.02 42.33 11.01
C MET A 97 28.31 43.18 10.90
N PRO A 98 28.32 44.43 11.46
CA PRO A 98 29.48 45.31 11.58
C PRO A 98 30.61 44.70 12.45
N PRO A 99 31.85 45.20 12.33
CA PRO A 99 33.06 44.49 12.75
C PRO A 99 33.22 44.34 14.28
N ALA A 100 33.63 43.15 14.69
CA ALA A 100 34.18 42.88 16.02
C ALA A 100 35.55 43.57 16.18
N GLU A 101 35.74 44.24 17.31
CA GLU A 101 37.06 44.67 17.80
C GLU A 101 37.97 43.47 18.09
N PRO A 102 39.31 43.60 17.93
CA PRO A 102 40.23 42.48 17.98
C PRO A 102 40.62 42.10 19.43
N GLU A 103 40.46 40.83 19.80
CA GLU A 103 41.08 40.26 20.99
C GLU A 103 42.61 40.17 20.82
N LYS A 104 43.33 40.78 21.75
CA LYS A 104 44.77 40.60 21.97
C LYS A 104 45.02 39.35 22.83
N ALA A 105 46.03 38.55 22.47
CA ALA A 105 46.72 37.61 23.35
C ALA A 105 47.43 38.36 24.50
N PRO A 106 47.65 37.75 25.69
CA PRO A 106 48.83 36.88 25.95
C PRO A 106 48.52 35.68 26.90
N ASP A 107 49.18 34.52 26.80
CA ASP A 107 50.51 34.09 27.30
C ASP A 107 50.50 33.41 28.68
N VAL A 108 51.46 32.48 28.83
CA VAL A 108 51.66 31.41 29.82
C VAL A 108 51.89 31.91 31.24
N THR A 109 51.34 31.21 32.26
CA THR A 109 52.00 30.75 33.51
C THR A 109 50.97 30.19 34.52
N GLY A 110 51.18 28.98 35.05
CA GLY A 110 50.55 28.52 36.29
C GLY A 110 51.32 29.02 37.54
N PRO A 111 51.08 28.53 38.78
CA PRO A 111 50.18 27.42 39.18
C PRO A 111 49.46 27.56 40.56
N VAL A 112 48.78 26.45 40.95
CA VAL A 112 48.48 25.86 42.30
C VAL A 112 47.17 26.15 43.11
N LYS A 113 46.55 25.02 43.53
CA LYS A 113 45.74 24.66 44.74
C LYS A 113 44.20 24.57 44.60
N GLU A 114 43.62 23.34 44.64
CA GLU A 114 43.11 22.55 45.81
C GLU A 114 41.83 23.18 46.39
N ALA A 115 40.68 22.55 46.67
CA ALA A 115 40.09 21.21 46.65
C ALA A 115 38.55 21.44 46.60
N VAL A 116 37.64 20.53 46.18
CA VAL A 116 37.02 19.42 46.93
C VAL A 116 35.85 18.92 46.05
N ALA A 117 35.63 17.61 45.98
CA ALA A 117 34.51 16.94 45.30
C ALA A 117 33.20 16.99 46.12
N PRO A 118 32.04 16.73 45.48
CA PRO A 118 31.24 15.61 46.00
C PRO A 118 30.77 14.61 44.92
N GLU A 119 30.47 13.42 45.43
CA GLU A 119 30.20 12.14 44.77
C GLU A 119 28.94 12.07 43.88
N PRO A 120 28.89 11.06 42.98
CA PRO A 120 27.70 10.70 42.21
C PRO A 120 26.74 9.78 43.02
N SER A 121 25.46 10.08 42.95
CA SER A 121 24.34 9.33 43.56
C SER A 121 24.11 7.94 42.94
N GLU A 122 23.93 6.95 43.82
CA GLU A 122 23.68 5.52 43.58
C GLU A 122 22.38 5.18 42.80
N PRO A 123 22.33 4.01 42.13
CA PRO A 123 21.12 3.38 41.60
C PRO A 123 20.36 2.55 42.67
N PRO A 124 19.03 2.39 42.58
CA PRO A 124 18.27 1.67 43.59
C PRO A 124 18.39 0.14 43.42
N ALA A 125 18.59 -0.54 44.54
CA ALA A 125 18.58 -1.99 44.70
C ALA A 125 17.17 -2.51 45.13
N PRO A 126 16.93 -3.84 45.09
CA PRO A 126 15.63 -4.47 44.82
C PRO A 126 14.76 -4.69 46.07
N MET A 127 13.43 -4.70 45.88
CA MET A 127 12.47 -5.14 46.90
C MET A 127 12.29 -6.66 46.86
N GLU A 128 12.50 -7.31 48.00
CA GLU A 128 12.15 -8.71 48.29
C GLU A 128 10.69 -8.87 48.78
N PRO A 129 10.13 -10.10 48.80
CA PRO A 129 8.71 -10.36 48.66
C PRO A 129 7.96 -10.49 49.99
N ALA A 130 6.67 -10.10 50.00
CA ALA A 130 5.74 -10.37 51.10
C ALA A 130 4.57 -11.26 50.64
N ALA A 131 4.52 -12.44 51.27
CA ALA A 131 3.41 -13.32 51.66
C ALA A 131 2.04 -13.30 50.92
N SER A 132 1.62 -14.51 50.55
CA SER A 132 0.32 -14.95 50.04
C SER A 132 -0.87 -14.73 50.98
N PRO A 133 -2.10 -14.69 50.43
CA PRO A 133 -3.27 -15.26 51.11
C PRO A 133 -3.84 -16.49 50.38
N VAL A 134 -4.45 -17.33 51.22
CA VAL A 134 -4.92 -18.71 51.04
C VAL A 134 -6.23 -18.80 50.24
N ALA A 135 -6.38 -19.89 49.49
CA ALA A 135 -7.58 -20.31 48.76
C ALA A 135 -8.63 -20.99 49.67
N PRO A 136 -9.93 -21.02 49.30
CA PRO A 136 -10.87 -22.01 49.82
C PRO A 136 -11.06 -23.20 48.85
N GLU A 137 -11.16 -24.40 49.44
CA GLU A 137 -11.33 -25.70 48.80
C GLU A 137 -12.68 -25.90 48.06
N PRO A 138 -12.72 -26.84 47.08
CA PRO A 138 -13.94 -27.21 46.36
C PRO A 138 -14.74 -28.33 47.04
N GLY A 139 -16.05 -28.12 47.15
CA GLY A 139 -17.02 -29.11 47.62
C GLY A 139 -17.43 -30.12 46.53
N LYS A 140 -17.45 -31.40 46.92
CA LYS A 140 -17.92 -32.58 46.16
C LYS A 140 -19.42 -32.53 45.88
N VAL A 141 -19.84 -32.83 44.64
CA VAL A 141 -21.09 -33.56 44.34
C VAL A 141 -20.86 -34.51 43.15
N ALA A 142 -21.38 -35.73 43.29
CA ALA A 142 -21.20 -36.91 42.44
C ALA A 142 -22.09 -36.88 41.16
N PRO A 143 -21.86 -37.81 40.19
CA PRO A 143 -22.39 -37.72 38.83
C PRO A 143 -23.70 -38.50 38.63
N PRO A 144 -24.42 -38.28 37.51
CA PRO A 144 -25.28 -39.33 36.98
C PRO A 144 -24.91 -39.72 35.53
N VAL A 145 -24.59 -41.03 35.40
CA VAL A 145 -25.18 -42.04 34.50
C VAL A 145 -25.45 -41.69 33.03
N ALA A 146 -24.97 -42.58 32.16
CA ALA A 146 -25.12 -42.59 30.73
C ALA A 146 -26.40 -43.31 30.21
N ALA A 147 -26.81 -42.89 29.00
CA ALA A 147 -27.51 -43.58 27.91
C ALA A 147 -29.07 -43.66 27.94
N PRO A 148 -29.78 -43.79 26.78
CA PRO A 148 -29.30 -43.96 25.39
C PRO A 148 -29.97 -43.03 24.32
N ALA A 149 -29.56 -43.28 23.08
CA ALA A 149 -29.89 -42.62 21.81
C ALA A 149 -31.39 -42.51 21.43
N VAL A 150 -31.71 -41.45 20.67
CA VAL A 150 -32.85 -41.42 19.74
C VAL A 150 -32.36 -40.87 18.39
N VAL A 151 -32.49 -41.70 17.36
CA VAL A 151 -32.22 -41.43 15.95
C VAL A 151 -33.50 -40.91 15.30
N PRO A 152 -33.50 -39.79 14.55
CA PRO A 152 -34.57 -39.50 13.60
C PRO A 152 -34.25 -40.12 12.20
N PRO A 153 -35.27 -40.56 11.45
CA PRO A 153 -35.11 -41.37 10.24
C PRO A 153 -34.60 -40.57 9.02
N PRO A 154 -34.08 -41.26 7.99
CA PRO A 154 -33.53 -40.61 6.81
C PRO A 154 -34.66 -40.18 5.86
N VAL A 155 -34.66 -38.91 5.46
CA VAL A 155 -35.54 -38.41 4.40
C VAL A 155 -34.71 -38.05 3.18
N GLY A 156 -34.93 -38.84 2.12
CA GLY A 156 -35.08 -38.38 0.74
C GLY A 156 -33.98 -37.53 0.13
N VAL A 157 -33.10 -38.19 -0.61
CA VAL A 157 -32.25 -37.57 -1.64
C VAL A 157 -33.14 -36.88 -2.68
N LEU A 158 -33.00 -35.56 -2.81
CA LEU A 158 -33.38 -34.81 -4.00
C LEU A 158 -32.12 -34.15 -4.59
N PRO A 159 -31.94 -34.19 -5.92
CA PRO A 159 -30.69 -33.79 -6.55
C PRO A 159 -30.48 -32.28 -6.48
N ALA A 160 -29.27 -31.87 -6.11
CA ALA A 160 -28.84 -30.48 -6.18
C ALA A 160 -28.78 -30.02 -7.66
N PRO A 161 -29.25 -28.80 -7.99
CA PRO A 161 -29.12 -28.24 -9.32
C PRO A 161 -27.64 -28.05 -9.67
N GLN A 162 -27.26 -28.48 -10.87
CA GLN A 162 -25.93 -28.33 -11.43
C GLN A 162 -25.58 -26.83 -11.52
N VAL A 163 -24.56 -26.41 -10.77
CA VAL A 163 -23.97 -25.08 -10.89
C VAL A 163 -22.94 -25.12 -12.02
N PRO A 164 -23.04 -24.30 -13.07
CA PRO A 164 -22.03 -24.27 -14.12
C PRO A 164 -20.72 -23.64 -13.59
N PRO A 165 -19.55 -24.11 -14.04
CA PRO A 165 -18.27 -23.52 -13.64
C PRO A 165 -18.13 -22.09 -14.17
N ALA A 166 -17.46 -21.23 -13.39
CA ALA A 166 -17.09 -19.89 -13.81
C ALA A 166 -16.13 -19.94 -15.02
N PRO A 167 -16.28 -19.04 -16.02
CA PRO A 167 -15.43 -19.06 -17.19
C PRO A 167 -14.01 -18.58 -16.86
N ALA A 168 -13.02 -19.44 -17.11
CA ALA A 168 -11.62 -19.05 -17.24
C ALA A 168 -11.44 -18.27 -18.55
N LEU A 169 -10.91 -17.05 -18.46
CA LEU A 169 -10.63 -16.20 -19.62
C LEU A 169 -9.35 -16.66 -20.31
N THR A 170 -9.48 -17.45 -21.37
CA THR A 170 -8.39 -17.74 -22.33
C THR A 170 -8.71 -17.02 -23.63
N ARG A 171 -7.85 -16.10 -24.06
CA ARG A 171 -7.97 -15.35 -25.32
C ARG A 171 -7.32 -16.14 -26.44
N ASP A 172 -8.06 -16.45 -27.49
CA ASP A 172 -7.55 -16.56 -28.86
C ASP A 172 -8.71 -16.54 -29.88
N ILE A 173 -8.69 -15.56 -30.80
CA ILE A 173 -8.90 -15.65 -32.27
C ILE A 173 -9.23 -14.26 -32.88
N ALA A 174 -8.72 -14.10 -34.10
CA ALA A 174 -8.48 -12.92 -34.93
C ALA A 174 -9.72 -12.27 -35.60
N PRO A 175 -9.56 -11.08 -36.24
CA PRO A 175 -10.65 -10.18 -36.62
C PRO A 175 -11.12 -10.35 -38.07
N GLY A 176 -12.38 -9.99 -38.33
CA GLY A 176 -12.93 -9.83 -39.68
C GLY A 176 -14.01 -8.73 -39.73
N PRO A 177 -14.20 -8.04 -40.88
CA PRO A 177 -14.62 -6.65 -40.93
C PRO A 177 -16.06 -6.45 -41.40
N GLY A 178 -16.63 -5.26 -41.15
CA GLY A 178 -17.92 -4.87 -41.71
C GLY A 178 -18.34 -3.46 -41.31
N THR A 179 -18.21 -2.55 -42.26
CA THR A 179 -18.70 -1.16 -42.29
C THR A 179 -20.22 -1.09 -42.35
N ASP A 180 -20.83 -0.05 -41.77
CA ASP A 180 -21.76 0.80 -42.53
C ASP A 180 -22.07 2.12 -41.83
N ALA A 181 -22.39 3.12 -42.66
CA ALA A 181 -22.35 4.54 -42.40
C ALA A 181 -23.74 5.20 -42.30
N LEU A 182 -23.70 6.45 -41.82
CA LEU A 182 -24.60 7.59 -42.10
C LEU A 182 -25.99 7.65 -41.45
N ALA A 183 -26.19 8.68 -40.61
CA ALA A 183 -27.17 9.74 -40.87
C ALA A 183 -26.86 11.02 -40.08
N ALA A 184 -26.98 12.15 -40.77
CA ALA A 184 -26.65 13.50 -40.31
C ALA A 184 -27.89 14.26 -39.80
N GLY A 185 -27.67 15.21 -38.88
CA GLY A 185 -28.66 16.22 -38.47
C GLY A 185 -28.15 17.15 -37.36
N LYS A 186 -27.53 18.28 -37.75
CA LYS A 186 -27.18 19.49 -36.95
C LYS A 186 -28.41 20.44 -36.83
N PRO A 187 -28.37 21.62 -36.15
CA PRO A 187 -27.31 22.27 -35.35
C PRO A 187 -27.77 22.69 -33.92
N GLU A 188 -26.91 22.90 -32.92
CA GLU A 188 -26.02 24.05 -32.70
C GLU A 188 -26.81 25.36 -32.50
N ALA A 189 -27.04 25.74 -31.24
CA ALA A 189 -27.56 27.05 -30.85
C ALA A 189 -26.47 27.82 -30.07
N GLU A 190 -26.18 29.00 -30.60
CA GLU A 190 -25.09 29.90 -30.23
C GLU A 190 -25.21 30.51 -28.84
N LEU A 191 -24.03 30.69 -28.24
CA LEU A 191 -23.73 31.65 -27.19
C LEU A 191 -24.09 33.07 -27.65
N LEU A 192 -25.06 33.71 -26.97
CA LEU A 192 -25.21 35.16 -27.00
C LEU A 192 -24.75 35.75 -25.67
N ALA A 193 -23.72 36.59 -25.75
CA ALA A 193 -23.19 37.39 -24.66
C ALA A 193 -24.04 38.66 -24.44
N SER A 194 -24.48 38.83 -23.19
CA SER A 194 -24.55 40.05 -22.36
C SER A 194 -24.89 41.43 -22.96
N LYS A 195 -25.90 42.08 -22.36
CA LYS A 195 -25.92 43.52 -22.04
C LYS A 195 -26.85 43.79 -20.82
N PRO A 196 -26.80 44.97 -20.15
CA PRO A 196 -26.49 45.06 -18.72
C PRO A 196 -27.68 45.50 -17.84
N ALA A 197 -27.55 45.30 -16.53
CA ALA A 197 -28.45 45.78 -15.50
C ALA A 197 -28.44 47.32 -15.37
N PRO A 198 -29.55 47.96 -14.98
CA PRO A 198 -29.56 49.33 -14.46
C PRO A 198 -29.30 49.38 -12.93
N PRO A 199 -28.87 50.55 -12.40
CA PRO A 199 -28.12 50.66 -11.14
C PRO A 199 -28.98 50.88 -9.89
N ALA A 200 -28.35 50.67 -8.74
CA ALA A 200 -28.86 50.88 -7.39
C ALA A 200 -29.04 52.36 -7.01
N ALA A 201 -30.09 52.65 -6.22
CA ALA A 201 -30.19 53.65 -5.15
C ALA A 201 -31.58 53.45 -4.49
N SER A 202 -31.84 53.48 -3.17
CA SER A 202 -31.17 54.14 -2.06
C SER A 202 -31.53 53.44 -0.73
N VAL A 203 -30.52 53.40 0.14
CA VAL A 203 -30.52 53.50 1.60
C VAL A 203 -31.84 53.95 2.24
N VAL A 204 -32.32 53.17 3.22
CA VAL A 204 -32.90 53.70 4.47
C VAL A 204 -32.25 52.95 5.62
N GLU A 205 -31.49 53.70 6.40
CA GLU A 205 -30.87 53.30 7.66
C GLU A 205 -31.86 53.66 8.77
N THR A 206 -32.30 52.70 9.58
CA THR A 206 -32.85 52.98 10.91
C THR A 206 -32.82 51.73 11.79
N GLY A 207 -32.25 51.87 12.99
CA GLY A 207 -32.55 50.98 14.11
C GLY A 207 -31.43 50.05 14.54
N LYS A 208 -30.48 50.57 15.34
CA LYS A 208 -29.62 49.78 16.22
C LYS A 208 -30.44 48.81 17.09
N ALA A 209 -30.16 47.53 16.98
CA ALA A 209 -30.29 46.58 18.09
C ALA A 209 -29.01 45.73 18.11
N LYS A 210 -28.34 45.70 19.26
CA LYS A 210 -27.13 44.93 19.52
C LYS A 210 -27.56 43.52 19.93
N PRO A 211 -27.29 42.44 19.16
CA PRO A 211 -27.45 41.09 19.67
C PRO A 211 -26.18 40.70 20.43
N ALA A 212 -26.41 39.91 21.47
CA ALA A 212 -25.40 39.34 22.34
C ALA A 212 -24.30 38.64 21.55
N GLU A 213 -23.10 38.69 22.11
CA GLU A 213 -21.93 37.93 21.70
C GLU A 213 -22.22 36.44 21.92
N GLU A 214 -22.92 35.86 20.95
CA GLU A 214 -23.15 34.43 20.86
C GLU A 214 -21.85 33.80 20.38
N VAL A 215 -21.29 32.94 21.24
CA VAL A 215 -20.08 32.15 20.98
C VAL A 215 -20.19 31.56 19.58
N ILE A 216 -19.31 31.99 18.67
CA ILE A 216 -19.24 31.48 17.31
C ILE A 216 -18.77 30.02 17.40
N THR A 217 -19.71 29.09 17.56
CA THR A 217 -19.47 27.70 17.19
C THR A 217 -19.15 27.71 15.70
N PRO A 218 -17.99 27.18 15.27
CA PRO A 218 -17.71 27.05 13.85
C PRO A 218 -18.87 26.33 13.18
N PRO A 219 -19.29 26.69 11.95
CA PRO A 219 -20.37 26.01 11.27
C PRO A 219 -20.04 24.51 11.29
N ALA A 220 -20.99 23.68 11.75
CA ALA A 220 -20.80 22.23 11.81
C ALA A 220 -20.16 21.78 10.49
N ARG A 221 -19.13 20.95 10.50
CA ARG A 221 -18.59 20.40 9.24
C ARG A 221 -19.62 19.44 8.67
N SER A 222 -19.80 19.43 7.35
CA SER A 222 -20.67 18.43 6.71
C SER A 222 -20.08 17.04 6.92
N PRO A 223 -20.82 16.09 7.51
CA PRO A 223 -20.31 14.75 7.85
C PRO A 223 -19.68 14.08 6.63
N TYR A 224 -18.48 13.52 6.81
CA TYR A 224 -17.74 12.77 5.79
C TYR A 224 -17.46 13.51 4.49
N ARG A 225 -17.63 14.84 4.44
CA ARG A 225 -17.42 15.61 3.21
C ARG A 225 -16.01 15.38 2.64
N GLY A 226 -14.99 15.44 3.49
CA GLY A 226 -13.59 15.21 3.08
C GLY A 226 -13.38 13.85 2.44
N LEU A 227 -13.88 12.78 3.07
CA LEU A 227 -13.85 11.44 2.51
C LEU A 227 -14.50 11.38 1.12
N LEU A 228 -15.72 11.90 0.98
CA LEU A 228 -16.46 11.83 -0.28
C LEU A 228 -15.78 12.67 -1.37
N SER A 229 -15.26 13.86 -1.03
CA SER A 229 -14.54 14.72 -1.98
C SER A 229 -13.22 14.14 -2.44
N ASP A 230 -12.58 13.27 -1.66
CA ASP A 230 -11.38 12.55 -2.08
C ASP A 230 -11.72 11.24 -2.82
N LEU A 231 -12.74 10.53 -2.35
CA LEU A 231 -13.16 9.21 -2.84
C LEU A 231 -13.65 9.25 -4.29
N PHE A 232 -14.57 10.14 -4.65
CA PHE A 232 -15.13 10.15 -6.01
C PHE A 232 -14.10 10.54 -7.08
N PRO A 233 -13.23 11.54 -6.86
CA PRO A 233 -12.07 11.75 -7.71
C PRO A 233 -11.13 10.55 -7.76
N ALA A 234 -10.91 9.89 -6.61
CA ALA A 234 -10.16 8.64 -6.58
C ALA A 234 -10.91 7.50 -7.30
N LEU A 235 -12.22 7.53 -7.50
CA LEU A 235 -12.95 6.59 -8.38
C LEU A 235 -12.83 6.96 -9.87
N GLY A 236 -12.22 8.10 -10.20
CA GLY A 236 -12.13 8.63 -11.55
C GLY A 236 -13.33 9.49 -11.95
N GLU A 237 -14.09 9.99 -10.96
CA GLU A 237 -15.26 10.84 -11.17
C GLU A 237 -14.96 12.32 -10.89
N LYS A 238 -15.78 13.22 -11.43
CA LYS A 238 -15.56 14.65 -11.24
C LYS A 238 -16.37 15.17 -10.05
N TRP A 239 -15.69 15.69 -9.04
CA TRP A 239 -16.30 16.40 -7.91
C TRP A 239 -16.33 17.92 -8.19
N VAL A 240 -17.50 18.54 -8.05
CA VAL A 240 -17.69 19.99 -8.26
C VAL A 240 -18.35 20.59 -7.04
N ASP A 241 -17.66 21.49 -6.35
CA ASP A 241 -18.10 22.00 -5.06
C ASP A 241 -17.87 23.50 -4.84
N HIS A 242 -17.74 24.23 -5.94
CA HIS A 242 -17.54 25.67 -5.95
C HIS A 242 -18.39 26.31 -7.05
N GLY A 243 -18.86 27.52 -6.78
CA GLY A 243 -19.74 28.28 -7.66
C GLY A 243 -21.22 28.14 -7.33
N THR A 244 -22.04 28.81 -8.13
CA THR A 244 -23.51 28.85 -7.97
C THR A 244 -24.15 28.08 -9.11
N MET A 245 -25.05 27.16 -8.77
CA MET A 245 -25.88 26.43 -9.74
C MET A 245 -27.29 27.04 -9.76
N TYR A 246 -27.78 27.33 -10.97
CA TYR A 246 -29.12 27.86 -11.21
C TYR A 246 -29.95 26.79 -11.91
N LEU A 247 -31.06 26.37 -11.29
CA LEU A 247 -31.96 25.33 -11.79
C LEU A 247 -33.38 25.92 -11.96
N PRO A 248 -33.79 26.29 -13.19
CA PRO A 248 -35.12 26.84 -13.44
C PRO A 248 -36.21 25.77 -13.34
N LEU A 249 -37.15 25.91 -12.39
CA LEU A 249 -38.25 24.97 -12.21
C LEU A 249 -39.46 25.30 -13.12
N PRO A 250 -40.29 24.29 -13.47
CA PRO A 250 -41.45 24.50 -14.34
C PRO A 250 -42.55 25.34 -13.69
N SER A 251 -42.53 25.45 -12.36
CA SER A 251 -43.42 26.31 -11.57
C SER A 251 -43.12 27.81 -11.70
N GLY A 252 -42.11 28.19 -12.49
CA GLY A 252 -41.77 29.59 -12.77
C GLY A 252 -40.83 30.22 -11.74
N GLY A 253 -40.09 29.42 -10.96
CA GLY A 253 -39.08 29.90 -10.01
C GLY A 253 -37.72 29.25 -10.25
N ASP A 254 -36.65 29.94 -9.87
CA ASP A 254 -35.27 29.43 -9.96
C ASP A 254 -34.82 28.87 -8.62
N VAL A 255 -34.29 27.65 -8.61
CA VAL A 255 -33.56 27.11 -7.47
C VAL A 255 -32.10 27.52 -7.62
N VAL A 256 -31.61 28.33 -6.70
CA VAL A 256 -30.22 28.79 -6.65
C VAL A 256 -29.50 28.04 -5.55
N LEU A 257 -28.50 27.24 -5.91
CA LEU A 257 -27.73 26.41 -4.99
C LEU A 257 -26.27 26.83 -4.97
N GLN A 258 -25.70 26.96 -3.77
CA GLN A 258 -24.26 27.09 -3.59
C GLN A 258 -23.62 25.70 -3.61
N LEU A 259 -22.70 25.46 -4.55
CA LEU A 259 -22.05 24.16 -4.71
C LEU A 259 -21.08 23.84 -3.55
N SER A 260 -20.70 24.85 -2.76
CA SER A 260 -20.01 24.65 -1.48
C SER A 260 -20.86 23.85 -0.51
N ASP A 261 -22.18 24.07 -0.49
CA ASP A 261 -23.10 23.40 0.42
C ASP A 261 -23.71 22.14 -0.21
N PHE A 262 -24.00 22.20 -1.51
CA PHE A 262 -24.60 21.12 -2.31
C PHE A 262 -23.70 20.74 -3.49
N PRO A 263 -22.58 20.02 -3.26
CA PRO A 263 -21.67 19.67 -4.33
C PRO A 263 -22.29 18.65 -5.28
N VAL A 264 -21.73 18.58 -6.49
CA VAL A 264 -22.17 17.66 -7.55
C VAL A 264 -21.07 16.69 -7.90
N VAL A 265 -21.40 15.40 -7.92
CA VAL A 265 -20.57 14.34 -8.50
C VAL A 265 -21.04 14.11 -9.92
N ARG A 266 -20.15 14.27 -10.91
CA ARG A 266 -20.42 13.90 -12.30
C ARG A 266 -19.74 12.57 -12.60
N PHE A 267 -20.56 11.56 -12.83
CA PHE A 267 -20.09 10.22 -13.15
C PHE A 267 -19.71 10.11 -14.63
N SER A 268 -18.71 9.29 -14.93
CA SER A 268 -18.24 9.03 -16.29
C SER A 268 -19.30 8.42 -17.19
N GLY A 269 -20.33 7.77 -16.61
CA GLY A 269 -21.50 7.25 -17.32
C GLY A 269 -22.53 8.31 -17.72
N GLY A 270 -22.30 9.59 -17.41
CA GLY A 270 -23.19 10.71 -17.74
C GLY A 270 -24.26 11.03 -16.71
N ALA A 271 -24.37 10.25 -15.63
CA ALA A 271 -25.18 10.59 -14.47
C ALA A 271 -24.51 11.69 -13.63
N GLU A 272 -25.31 12.49 -12.93
CA GLU A 272 -24.87 13.52 -11.99
C GLU A 272 -25.63 13.36 -10.67
N ALA A 273 -24.91 13.41 -9.54
CA ALA A 273 -25.51 13.39 -8.21
C ALA A 273 -25.30 14.72 -7.50
N LEU A 274 -26.38 15.44 -7.21
CA LEU A 274 -26.39 16.61 -6.33
C LEU A 274 -26.48 16.14 -4.88
N ILE A 275 -25.45 16.40 -4.09
CA ILE A 275 -25.31 15.86 -2.74
C ILE A 275 -25.88 16.84 -1.71
N ASP A 276 -26.91 16.41 -1.00
CA ASP A 276 -27.47 17.13 0.14
C ASP A 276 -27.02 16.47 1.45
N PHE A 277 -26.01 17.04 2.09
CA PHE A 277 -25.43 16.48 3.32
C PHE A 277 -26.38 16.47 4.51
N ARG A 278 -27.31 17.41 4.58
CA ARG A 278 -28.11 17.69 5.79
C ARG A 278 -29.62 17.62 5.58
N GLY A 279 -30.09 17.33 4.37
CA GLY A 279 -31.51 17.36 4.05
C GLY A 279 -32.04 18.80 3.92
N GLY A 280 -31.19 19.72 3.47
CA GLY A 280 -31.57 21.12 3.26
C GLY A 280 -32.49 21.34 2.06
N ILE A 281 -32.53 20.39 1.11
CA ILE A 281 -33.40 20.45 -0.07
C ILE A 281 -34.74 19.76 0.26
N PRO A 282 -35.87 20.47 0.24
CA PRO A 282 -37.18 19.86 0.49
C PRO A 282 -37.48 18.72 -0.52
N PRO A 283 -38.11 17.60 -0.10
CA PRO A 283 -38.34 16.46 -0.99
C PRO A 283 -39.06 16.81 -2.29
N ARG A 284 -40.07 17.70 -2.22
CA ARG A 284 -40.79 18.18 -3.41
C ARG A 284 -39.89 18.89 -4.43
N VAL A 285 -38.87 19.60 -3.96
CA VAL A 285 -37.89 20.28 -4.82
C VAL A 285 -36.91 19.27 -5.40
N ALA A 286 -36.44 18.32 -4.58
CA ALA A 286 -35.57 17.23 -5.03
C ALA A 286 -36.23 16.37 -6.14
N ASP A 287 -37.52 16.08 -6.00
CA ASP A 287 -38.31 15.35 -6.99
C ASP A 287 -38.50 16.16 -8.28
N ALA A 288 -38.80 17.46 -8.16
CA ALA A 288 -38.92 18.34 -9.31
C ALA A 288 -37.60 18.43 -10.11
N ILE A 289 -36.47 18.57 -9.40
CA ILE A 289 -35.14 18.55 -10.02
C ILE A 289 -34.89 17.22 -10.74
N SER A 290 -35.08 16.10 -10.03
CA SER A 290 -34.77 14.78 -10.59
C SER A 290 -35.70 14.40 -11.77
N SER A 291 -36.92 14.94 -11.81
CA SER A 291 -37.88 14.71 -12.90
C SER A 291 -37.57 15.54 -14.14
N GLN A 292 -37.10 16.77 -13.99
CA GLN A 292 -36.82 17.67 -15.10
C GLN A 292 -35.47 17.38 -15.75
N TRP A 293 -34.42 17.20 -14.94
CA TRP A 293 -33.08 16.91 -15.41
C TRP A 293 -32.78 15.42 -15.27
N ARG A 294 -33.07 14.63 -16.32
CA ARG A 294 -32.99 13.16 -16.30
C ARG A 294 -31.64 12.59 -15.84
N SER A 295 -30.54 13.31 -16.10
CA SER A 295 -29.19 12.92 -15.67
C SER A 295 -28.86 13.34 -14.24
N LEU A 296 -29.54 14.33 -13.66
CA LEU A 296 -29.25 14.88 -12.34
C LEU A 296 -30.17 14.27 -11.28
N ARG A 297 -29.59 13.67 -10.24
CA ARG A 297 -30.31 13.06 -9.11
C ARG A 297 -29.93 13.77 -7.83
N VAL A 298 -30.92 14.16 -7.03
CA VAL A 298 -30.68 14.71 -5.69
C VAL A 298 -30.53 13.56 -4.71
N VAL A 299 -29.41 13.53 -3.97
CA VAL A 299 -29.08 12.48 -3.00
C VAL A 299 -29.00 13.10 -1.61
N SER A 300 -30.01 12.84 -0.78
CA SER A 300 -30.00 13.25 0.63
C SER A 300 -29.25 12.25 1.51
N LEU A 301 -28.30 12.77 2.29
CA LEU A 301 -27.49 12.04 3.27
C LEU A 301 -27.87 12.37 4.72
N ALA A 302 -28.98 13.09 4.94
CA ALA A 302 -29.44 13.48 6.29
C ALA A 302 -29.62 12.25 7.19
N ASP A 303 -30.33 11.23 6.68
CA ASP A 303 -30.67 10.00 7.40
C ASP A 303 -29.65 8.87 7.15
N ALA A 304 -28.51 9.17 6.54
CA ALA A 304 -27.47 8.18 6.31
C ALA A 304 -26.65 7.98 7.58
N GLY A 305 -26.29 6.73 7.91
CA GLY A 305 -25.45 6.41 9.05
C GLY A 305 -24.00 6.84 8.86
N GLY A 306 -23.08 5.86 8.99
CA GLY A 306 -21.64 6.07 8.85
C GLY A 306 -21.19 6.37 7.42
N ALA A 307 -19.88 6.40 7.20
CA ALA A 307 -19.31 6.64 5.88
C ALA A 307 -19.88 5.69 4.84
N GLY A 308 -20.01 4.41 5.21
CA GLY A 308 -20.38 3.38 4.26
C GLY A 308 -21.80 3.53 3.69
N ASP A 309 -22.77 3.94 4.51
CA ASP A 309 -24.15 4.14 4.04
C ASP A 309 -24.26 5.36 3.13
N ARG A 310 -23.44 6.39 3.39
CA ARG A 310 -23.37 7.61 2.57
C ARG A 310 -22.80 7.31 1.19
N ILE A 311 -21.71 6.54 1.16
CA ILE A 311 -21.09 6.06 -0.07
C ILE A 311 -22.10 5.20 -0.86
N ASP A 312 -22.78 4.27 -0.20
CA ASP A 312 -23.78 3.40 -0.83
C ASP A 312 -24.89 4.19 -1.53
N ARG A 313 -25.46 5.20 -0.84
CA ARG A 313 -26.51 6.06 -1.40
C ARG A 313 -26.07 6.78 -2.68
N ILE A 314 -24.84 7.27 -2.73
CA ILE A 314 -24.31 7.96 -3.92
C ILE A 314 -23.99 6.96 -5.03
N LEU A 315 -23.40 5.79 -4.71
CA LEU A 315 -23.10 4.76 -5.70
C LEU A 315 -24.37 4.21 -6.37
N ARG A 316 -25.51 4.16 -5.69
CA ARG A 316 -26.80 3.73 -6.29
C ARG A 316 -27.26 4.58 -7.46
N VAL A 317 -26.89 5.86 -7.49
CA VAL A 317 -27.26 6.78 -8.58
C VAL A 317 -26.14 6.99 -9.61
N SER A 318 -25.00 6.28 -9.45
CA SER A 318 -23.81 6.44 -10.30
C SER A 318 -24.00 6.01 -11.75
N GLY A 319 -24.96 5.11 -12.01
CA GLY A 319 -25.12 4.48 -13.33
C GLY A 319 -24.00 3.48 -13.67
N TYR A 320 -23.19 3.05 -12.71
CA TYR A 320 -22.21 1.98 -12.93
C TYR A 320 -22.85 0.66 -13.34
N TYR A 321 -22.14 -0.10 -14.16
CA TYR A 321 -22.60 -1.42 -14.62
C TYR A 321 -22.92 -2.37 -13.46
N SER A 322 -22.04 -2.43 -12.46
CA SER A 322 -22.27 -3.28 -11.28
C SER A 322 -21.55 -2.73 -10.05
N VAL A 323 -22.28 -2.61 -8.94
CA VAL A 323 -21.76 -2.36 -7.60
C VAL A 323 -22.25 -3.49 -6.70
N LYS A 324 -21.36 -4.40 -6.32
CA LYS A 324 -21.72 -5.60 -5.52
C LYS A 324 -21.04 -5.57 -4.17
N GLU A 325 -21.71 -6.14 -3.17
CA GLU A 325 -21.07 -6.41 -1.88
C GLU A 325 -19.96 -7.47 -2.06
N GLY A 326 -18.75 -7.14 -1.62
CA GLY A 326 -17.57 -7.99 -1.76
C GLY A 326 -17.13 -8.68 -0.48
N VAL A 327 -17.86 -8.51 0.63
CA VAL A 327 -17.48 -9.10 1.92
C VAL A 327 -17.79 -10.59 1.96
N SER A 328 -19.01 -10.96 1.53
CA SER A 328 -19.47 -12.36 1.47
C SER A 328 -18.86 -13.16 0.31
N ARG A 329 -18.43 -12.47 -0.75
CA ARG A 329 -17.80 -13.06 -1.95
C ARG A 329 -16.56 -12.24 -2.32
N PRO A 330 -15.46 -12.40 -1.58
CA PRO A 330 -14.25 -11.62 -1.80
C PRO A 330 -13.63 -11.93 -3.16
N VAL A 331 -12.92 -10.95 -3.71
CA VAL A 331 -12.05 -11.17 -4.86
C VAL A 331 -10.87 -12.02 -4.39
N VAL A 332 -10.68 -13.18 -5.03
CA VAL A 332 -9.58 -14.09 -4.76
C VAL A 332 -8.62 -14.06 -5.94
N VAL A 333 -7.34 -13.83 -5.66
CA VAL A 333 -6.28 -13.80 -6.67
C VAL A 333 -5.32 -14.95 -6.44
N GLY A 334 -5.03 -15.70 -7.51
CA GLY A 334 -4.04 -16.78 -7.51
C GLY A 334 -4.61 -18.14 -7.10
N GLU A 335 -3.91 -19.20 -7.49
CA GLU A 335 -4.30 -20.60 -7.22
C GLU A 335 -3.42 -21.24 -6.14
N THR A 336 -2.10 -21.30 -6.36
CA THR A 336 -1.15 -21.92 -5.42
C THR A 336 -0.99 -21.09 -4.14
N VAL A 337 -0.96 -19.77 -4.31
CA VAL A 337 -1.04 -18.79 -3.24
C VAL A 337 -2.29 -17.99 -3.56
N SER A 338 -3.37 -18.25 -2.83
CA SER A 338 -4.64 -17.55 -2.97
C SER A 338 -4.70 -16.41 -1.97
N VAL A 339 -4.90 -15.21 -2.49
CA VAL A 339 -5.04 -13.98 -1.71
C VAL A 339 -6.48 -13.51 -1.85
N ALA A 340 -7.25 -13.64 -0.78
CA ALA A 340 -8.60 -13.12 -0.71
C ALA A 340 -8.59 -11.73 -0.06
N LEU A 341 -9.21 -10.76 -0.72
CA LEU A 341 -9.35 -9.41 -0.20
C LEU A 341 -10.83 -9.04 -0.11
N PRO A 342 -11.47 -9.27 1.04
CA PRO A 342 -12.82 -8.79 1.30
C PRO A 342 -12.87 -7.26 1.23
N ALA A 343 -13.78 -6.75 0.42
CA ALA A 343 -14.04 -5.33 0.25
C ALA A 343 -15.53 -5.07 0.40
N ARG A 344 -15.91 -3.90 0.92
CA ARG A 344 -17.32 -3.58 1.11
C ARG A 344 -18.04 -3.48 -0.25
N TRP A 345 -17.37 -2.89 -1.25
CA TRP A 345 -17.87 -2.89 -2.62
C TRP A 345 -16.84 -3.35 -3.64
N VAL A 346 -17.34 -4.10 -4.61
CA VAL A 346 -16.67 -4.43 -5.87
C VAL A 346 -17.38 -3.66 -6.98
N ILE A 347 -16.69 -2.70 -7.58
CA ILE A 347 -17.24 -1.74 -8.54
C ILE A 347 -16.73 -2.08 -9.94
N GLN A 348 -17.66 -2.26 -10.86
CA GLN A 348 -17.45 -2.35 -12.30
C GLN A 348 -18.16 -1.16 -12.94
N ARG A 349 -17.38 -0.26 -13.52
CA ARG A 349 -17.91 0.99 -14.10
C ARG A 349 -18.57 0.72 -15.45
N THR A 350 -18.00 -0.18 -16.24
CA THR A 350 -18.49 -0.60 -17.56
C THR A 350 -18.60 -2.12 -17.65
N GLU A 351 -19.26 -2.63 -18.70
CA GLU A 351 -19.37 -4.08 -18.95
C GLU A 351 -17.99 -4.73 -19.15
N ASP A 352 -17.07 -3.99 -19.78
CA ASP A 352 -15.71 -4.42 -20.08
C ASP A 352 -14.75 -4.29 -18.88
N SER A 353 -15.17 -3.73 -17.73
CA SER A 353 -14.30 -3.52 -16.56
C SER A 353 -13.58 -4.80 -16.11
N LEU A 354 -14.22 -5.97 -16.24
CA LEU A 354 -13.58 -7.26 -15.94
C LEU A 354 -12.51 -7.66 -16.96
N LEU A 355 -12.73 -7.37 -18.25
CA LEU A 355 -11.83 -7.72 -19.34
C LEU A 355 -10.66 -6.73 -19.48
N SER A 356 -10.89 -5.47 -19.11
CA SER A 356 -9.90 -4.39 -19.11
C SER A 356 -9.07 -4.34 -17.82
N GLY A 357 -9.48 -5.07 -16.77
CA GLY A 357 -8.85 -5.02 -15.46
C GLY A 357 -9.20 -3.75 -14.66
N ASP A 358 -10.17 -2.94 -15.10
CA ASP A 358 -10.67 -1.77 -14.39
C ASP A 358 -11.70 -2.15 -13.30
N LEU A 359 -11.31 -3.09 -12.44
CA LEU A 359 -12.08 -3.50 -11.28
C LEU A 359 -11.64 -2.66 -10.07
N VAL A 360 -12.58 -1.94 -9.46
CA VAL A 360 -12.29 -1.11 -8.28
C VAL A 360 -12.86 -1.74 -7.02
N LEU A 361 -12.01 -1.94 -6.02
CA LEU A 361 -12.38 -2.42 -4.70
C LEU A 361 -12.39 -1.27 -3.72
N LEU A 362 -13.55 -0.99 -3.11
CA LEU A 362 -13.66 -0.02 -2.04
C LEU A 362 -13.70 -0.74 -0.70
N LYS A 363 -12.62 -0.57 0.08
CA LYS A 363 -12.36 -1.37 1.28
C LYS A 363 -12.24 -0.48 2.50
N GLU A 364 -13.02 -0.80 3.53
CA GLU A 364 -12.84 -0.23 4.86
C GLU A 364 -11.59 -0.85 5.53
N VAL A 365 -10.75 0.01 6.10
CA VAL A 365 -9.53 -0.37 6.79
C VAL A 365 -9.37 0.47 8.07
N PRO A 366 -8.61 0.00 9.07
CA PRO A 366 -8.21 0.84 10.19
C PRO A 366 -7.43 2.07 9.72
N GLU A 367 -7.51 3.18 10.45
CA GLU A 367 -6.72 4.41 10.18
C GLU A 367 -5.21 4.12 10.05
N LYS A 368 -4.72 3.19 10.88
CA LYS A 368 -3.35 2.66 10.80
C LYS A 368 -3.44 1.16 10.50
N PRO A 369 -3.45 0.77 9.21
CA PRO A 369 -3.44 -0.63 8.84
C PRO A 369 -2.18 -1.31 9.37
N ASP A 370 -2.30 -2.58 9.76
CA ASP A 370 -1.16 -3.37 10.17
C ASP A 370 -0.24 -3.67 8.96
N PRO A 371 1.03 -4.05 9.19
CA PRO A 371 1.98 -4.35 8.11
C PRO A 371 1.51 -5.43 7.14
N GLY A 372 0.74 -6.42 7.62
CA GLY A 372 0.22 -7.50 6.80
C GLY A 372 -0.85 -7.02 5.81
N LEU A 373 -1.82 -6.24 6.29
CA LEU A 373 -2.82 -5.61 5.41
C LEU A 373 -2.16 -4.65 4.40
N LEU A 374 -1.18 -3.85 4.81
CA LEU A 374 -0.42 -2.99 3.88
C LEU A 374 0.31 -3.79 2.80
N ALA A 375 0.89 -4.94 3.14
CA ALA A 375 1.54 -5.82 2.17
C ALA A 375 0.54 -6.37 1.15
N VAL A 376 -0.67 -6.75 1.58
CA VAL A 376 -1.73 -7.22 0.68
C VAL A 376 -2.25 -6.10 -0.22
N LEU A 377 -2.42 -4.88 0.30
CA LEU A 377 -2.83 -3.72 -0.49
C LEU A 377 -1.78 -3.36 -1.57
N ARG A 378 -0.49 -3.39 -1.21
CA ARG A 378 0.62 -3.23 -2.18
C ARG A 378 0.63 -4.35 -3.22
N TYR A 379 0.42 -5.59 -2.79
CA TYR A 379 0.30 -6.73 -3.70
C TYR A 379 -0.82 -6.54 -4.72
N ALA A 380 -2.02 -6.18 -4.26
CA ALA A 380 -3.17 -5.91 -5.13
C ALA A 380 -2.84 -4.85 -6.19
N ARG A 381 -2.18 -3.76 -5.81
CA ARG A 381 -1.74 -2.73 -6.76
C ARG A 381 -0.73 -3.26 -7.79
N ARG A 382 0.24 -4.09 -7.37
CA ARG A 382 1.29 -4.66 -8.25
C ARG A 382 0.73 -5.62 -9.31
N ILE A 383 -0.39 -6.29 -9.02
CA ILE A 383 -1.08 -7.17 -9.98
C ILE A 383 -2.13 -6.43 -10.84
N GLY A 384 -2.25 -5.11 -10.68
CA GLY A 384 -3.19 -4.27 -11.43
C GLY A 384 -4.60 -4.16 -10.82
N LEU A 385 -4.83 -4.67 -9.62
CA LEU A 385 -6.11 -4.57 -8.93
C LEU A 385 -6.20 -3.23 -8.19
N ARG A 386 -7.21 -2.42 -8.52
CA ARG A 386 -7.37 -1.07 -7.99
C ARG A 386 -8.13 -1.10 -6.67
N VAL A 387 -7.42 -0.96 -5.56
CA VAL A 387 -8.02 -0.89 -4.22
C VAL A 387 -8.00 0.54 -3.71
N LEU A 388 -9.16 1.03 -3.29
CA LEU A 388 -9.33 2.30 -2.58
C LEU A 388 -9.62 1.97 -1.11
N PRO A 389 -8.60 1.97 -0.25
CA PRO A 389 -8.81 1.80 1.18
C PRO A 389 -9.28 3.12 1.81
N TYR A 390 -10.30 3.06 2.67
CA TYR A 390 -10.77 4.20 3.46
C TYR A 390 -10.90 3.84 4.93
N ALA A 391 -10.69 4.82 5.78
CA ALA A 391 -10.98 4.73 7.21
C ALA A 391 -12.19 5.61 7.55
N ASP A 392 -13.02 5.11 8.46
CA ASP A 392 -14.20 5.79 9.03
C ASP A 392 -13.94 6.04 10.51
N ASP A 393 -14.13 7.29 10.96
CA ASP A 393 -14.29 7.63 12.38
C ASP A 393 -15.74 8.07 12.63
N PRO A 394 -16.61 7.15 13.10
CA PRO A 394 -18.01 7.45 13.38
C PRO A 394 -18.23 8.50 14.47
N ASN A 395 -17.28 8.65 15.40
CA ASN A 395 -17.40 9.60 16.51
C ASN A 395 -17.14 11.02 16.02
N ALA A 396 -16.08 11.20 15.22
CA ALA A 396 -15.78 12.48 14.58
C ALA A 396 -16.72 12.78 13.40
N ARG A 397 -17.42 11.76 12.88
CA ARG A 397 -18.17 11.82 11.61
C ARG A 397 -17.29 12.27 10.45
N GLU A 398 -16.04 11.83 10.48
CA GLU A 398 -15.00 12.12 9.50
C GLU A 398 -14.44 10.80 8.95
N GLY A 399 -13.80 10.88 7.79
CA GLY A 399 -13.12 9.74 7.19
C GLY A 399 -12.16 10.24 6.13
N PHE A 400 -11.28 9.36 5.68
CA PHE A 400 -10.25 9.69 4.69
C PHE A 400 -9.79 8.45 3.93
N LEU A 401 -9.24 8.69 2.74
CA LEU A 401 -8.54 7.64 2.01
C LEU A 401 -7.21 7.33 2.68
N VAL A 402 -6.94 6.06 2.89
CA VAL A 402 -5.67 5.61 3.48
C VAL A 402 -4.62 5.51 2.39
N GLY A 403 -3.52 6.25 2.55
CA GLY A 403 -2.41 6.21 1.61
C GLY A 403 -1.68 4.86 1.68
N ILE A 404 -1.50 4.21 0.52
CA ILE A 404 -0.61 3.04 0.41
C ILE A 404 0.77 3.56 0.00
N GLN A 405 1.66 3.73 0.98
CA GLN A 405 3.05 4.09 0.69
C GLN A 405 3.76 2.88 0.07
N GLU A 406 4.41 3.08 -1.08
CA GLU A 406 5.35 2.08 -1.59
C GLU A 406 6.61 2.15 -0.73
N ASP A 407 7.11 0.99 -0.28
CA ASP A 407 8.44 0.93 0.30
C ASP A 407 9.46 1.44 -0.72
N ALA A 408 10.49 2.15 -0.24
CA ALA A 408 11.60 2.56 -1.07
C ALA A 408 12.17 1.35 -1.85
N PRO A 409 12.67 1.55 -3.08
CA PRO A 409 13.16 0.48 -3.95
C PRO A 409 14.37 -0.32 -3.41
N GLU A 410 14.78 -0.10 -2.16
CA GLU A 410 15.92 -0.75 -1.51
C GLU A 410 15.71 -2.26 -1.31
N ARG A 411 14.47 -2.74 -1.15
CA ARG A 411 14.16 -4.17 -1.24
C ARG A 411 13.86 -4.52 -2.70
N GLY A 412 14.91 -4.88 -3.44
CA GLY A 412 14.76 -5.47 -4.77
C GLY A 412 13.76 -6.63 -4.74
N ILE A 413 13.07 -6.85 -5.87
CA ILE A 413 12.11 -7.97 -6.01
C ILE A 413 12.83 -9.27 -5.62
N PRO A 414 12.30 -10.08 -4.69
CA PRO A 414 12.93 -11.33 -4.30
C PRO A 414 13.21 -12.19 -5.53
N VAL A 415 14.47 -12.57 -5.71
CA VAL A 415 14.90 -13.44 -6.82
C VAL A 415 14.13 -14.75 -6.72
N ALA A 416 13.69 -15.27 -7.88
CA ALA A 416 13.04 -16.57 -7.96
C ALA A 416 13.98 -17.66 -7.44
N LEU A 417 13.68 -18.22 -6.27
CA LEU A 417 14.35 -19.42 -5.78
C LEU A 417 13.68 -20.63 -6.41
N ALA A 418 14.44 -21.36 -7.22
CA ALA A 418 13.98 -22.58 -7.86
C ALA A 418 15.02 -23.68 -7.69
N VAL A 419 14.57 -24.88 -7.29
CA VAL A 419 15.42 -26.06 -7.25
C VAL A 419 15.92 -26.33 -8.68
N PRO A 420 17.24 -26.54 -8.88
CA PRO A 420 17.77 -26.91 -10.18
C PRO A 420 17.04 -28.11 -10.79
N LYS A 421 16.73 -28.05 -12.08
CA LYS A 421 16.00 -29.14 -12.76
C LYS A 421 16.82 -30.43 -12.78
N THR A 422 18.10 -30.29 -13.11
CA THR A 422 19.07 -31.39 -13.17
C THR A 422 19.78 -31.54 -11.84
N GLY A 423 20.20 -32.77 -11.54
CA GLY A 423 21.01 -33.09 -10.38
C GLY A 423 22.45 -32.61 -10.48
N GLY A 424 23.37 -33.32 -9.83
CA GLY A 424 24.77 -32.91 -9.71
C GLY A 424 25.03 -31.88 -8.62
N LEU A 425 26.23 -31.30 -8.66
CA LEU A 425 26.69 -30.31 -7.67
C LEU A 425 25.77 -29.09 -7.52
N PRO A 426 25.21 -28.48 -8.58
CA PRO A 426 24.36 -27.30 -8.40
C PRO A 426 23.12 -27.57 -7.55
N ALA A 427 22.50 -28.75 -7.69
CA ALA A 427 21.35 -29.15 -6.87
C ALA A 427 21.74 -29.37 -5.40
N VAL A 428 22.94 -29.92 -5.17
CA VAL A 428 23.47 -30.11 -3.82
C VAL A 428 23.80 -28.77 -3.18
N ASP A 429 24.53 -27.90 -3.88
CA ASP A 429 24.91 -26.57 -3.39
C ASP A 429 23.67 -25.72 -3.09
N PHE A 430 22.66 -25.76 -3.97
CA PHE A 430 21.37 -25.12 -3.73
C PHE A 430 20.69 -25.67 -2.46
N GLY A 431 20.57 -26.99 -2.34
CA GLY A 431 19.90 -27.62 -1.22
C GLY A 431 20.58 -27.36 0.12
N LEU A 432 21.89 -27.48 0.18
CA LEU A 432 22.66 -27.21 1.40
C LEU A 432 22.57 -25.73 1.80
N SER A 433 22.66 -24.82 0.84
CA SER A 433 22.49 -23.37 1.07
C SER A 433 21.09 -23.05 1.61
N LEU A 434 20.04 -23.60 0.98
CA LEU A 434 18.65 -23.37 1.41
C LEU A 434 18.40 -23.90 2.83
N LEU A 435 18.95 -25.07 3.16
CA LEU A 435 18.83 -25.70 4.48
C LEU A 435 19.76 -25.06 5.54
N GLY A 436 20.64 -24.14 5.16
CA GLY A 436 21.61 -23.52 6.07
C GLY A 436 22.72 -24.48 6.54
N ILE A 437 22.99 -25.55 5.78
CA ILE A 437 24.02 -26.53 6.11
C ILE A 437 25.36 -26.06 5.51
N PRO A 438 26.41 -25.87 6.33
CA PRO A 438 27.70 -25.43 5.84
C PRO A 438 28.35 -26.52 4.99
N VAL A 439 28.94 -26.10 3.86
CA VAL A 439 29.64 -26.98 2.94
C VAL A 439 31.13 -26.69 2.92
N ARG A 440 31.95 -27.74 2.95
CA ARG A 440 33.40 -27.68 2.80
C ARG A 440 33.80 -28.16 1.40
N THR A 441 34.70 -27.42 0.78
CA THR A 441 35.17 -27.67 -0.59
C THR A 441 36.67 -27.83 -0.61
N GLY A 442 37.19 -28.78 -1.38
CA GLY A 442 38.64 -28.96 -1.58
C GLY A 442 39.40 -29.56 -0.40
N GLU A 443 38.69 -30.06 0.62
CA GLU A 443 39.29 -30.75 1.76
C GLU A 443 39.81 -32.13 1.34
N ARG A 444 41.05 -32.46 1.71
CA ARG A 444 41.67 -33.77 1.41
C ARG A 444 41.50 -34.70 2.60
N LEU A 445 40.62 -35.68 2.47
CA LEU A 445 40.40 -36.71 3.46
C LEU A 445 41.53 -37.73 3.43
N ARG A 446 42.20 -37.90 4.56
CA ARG A 446 43.21 -38.95 4.74
C ARG A 446 42.54 -40.13 5.43
N VAL A 447 42.39 -41.23 4.70
CA VAL A 447 41.80 -42.48 5.18
C VAL A 447 42.88 -43.56 5.15
N GLY A 448 43.12 -44.23 6.27
CA GLY A 448 44.16 -45.24 6.41
C GLY A 448 43.71 -46.38 7.30
N GLY A 449 44.17 -47.60 6.98
CA GLY A 449 44.02 -48.75 7.87
C GLY A 449 44.90 -48.60 9.11
N GLY A 450 44.54 -49.26 10.20
CA GLY A 450 45.35 -49.26 11.42
C GLY A 450 46.79 -49.70 11.13
N GLY A 451 47.75 -48.84 11.45
CA GLY A 451 49.16 -49.00 11.10
C GLY A 451 49.52 -48.22 9.83
N ASP A 452 50.57 -47.40 9.92
CA ASP A 452 51.05 -46.39 8.95
C ASP A 452 51.45 -46.93 7.54
N ALA A 453 51.05 -48.16 7.18
CA ALA A 453 51.43 -48.88 5.97
C ALA A 453 50.62 -48.49 4.71
N PHE A 454 49.42 -47.91 4.87
CA PHE A 454 48.59 -47.49 3.74
C PHE A 454 47.88 -46.17 4.02
N ARG A 455 48.04 -45.21 3.10
CA ARG A 455 47.38 -43.89 3.14
C ARG A 455 46.63 -43.64 1.83
N LEU A 456 45.30 -43.66 1.90
CA LEU A 456 44.44 -43.19 0.83
C LEU A 456 44.10 -41.72 1.07
N VAL A 457 44.39 -40.88 0.08
CA VAL A 457 43.96 -39.47 0.10
C VAL A 457 42.80 -39.31 -0.87
N VAL A 458 41.61 -39.07 -0.34
CA VAL A 458 40.39 -38.82 -1.12
C VAL A 458 40.10 -37.33 -1.12
N SER A 459 39.89 -36.73 -2.30
CA SER A 459 39.55 -35.30 -2.44
C SER A 459 38.10 -35.18 -2.91
N PRO A 460 37.11 -35.22 -2.01
CA PRO A 460 35.71 -35.08 -2.38
C PRO A 460 35.39 -33.68 -2.89
N GLU A 461 34.43 -33.59 -3.81
CA GLU A 461 34.00 -32.31 -4.40
C GLU A 461 33.28 -31.43 -3.37
N ARG A 462 32.47 -32.06 -2.51
CA ARG A 462 31.78 -31.43 -1.37
C ARG A 462 31.77 -32.35 -0.17
N LEU A 463 31.90 -31.75 1.01
CA LEU A 463 31.76 -32.39 2.29
C LEU A 463 30.85 -31.56 3.18
N PHE A 464 29.88 -32.18 3.84
CA PHE A 464 28.97 -31.49 4.74
C PHE A 464 28.64 -32.37 5.94
N GLU A 465 28.18 -31.74 7.02
CA GLU A 465 27.79 -32.44 8.24
C GLU A 465 26.36 -32.06 8.60
N THR A 466 25.52 -33.08 8.83
CA THR A 466 24.13 -32.87 9.23
C THR A 466 23.62 -34.08 9.99
N GLY A 467 22.70 -33.89 10.94
CA GLY A 467 22.17 -34.98 11.77
C GLY A 467 23.25 -35.77 12.53
N GLY A 468 24.38 -35.15 12.87
CA GLY A 468 25.53 -35.80 13.52
C GLY A 468 26.33 -36.76 12.62
N LYS A 469 26.10 -36.74 11.30
CA LYS A 469 26.81 -37.57 10.31
C LYS A 469 27.57 -36.72 9.32
N LYS A 470 28.77 -37.18 8.94
CA LYS A 470 29.60 -36.54 7.90
C LYS A 470 29.30 -37.17 6.55
N TYR A 471 28.96 -36.34 5.58
CA TYR A 471 28.60 -36.74 4.23
C TYR A 471 29.66 -36.31 3.22
N VAL A 472 29.98 -37.22 2.31
CA VAL A 472 30.82 -36.98 1.13
C VAL A 472 29.94 -37.06 -0.11
N VAL A 473 29.93 -36.01 -0.92
CA VAL A 473 29.13 -35.97 -2.15
C VAL A 473 29.87 -36.66 -3.29
N ASP A 474 29.20 -37.62 -3.93
CA ASP A 474 29.69 -38.30 -5.13
C ASP A 474 28.75 -38.02 -6.30
N THR A 475 29.27 -37.42 -7.36
CA THR A 475 28.57 -37.11 -8.61
C THR A 475 28.63 -38.24 -9.64
N GLY A 476 29.09 -39.42 -9.23
CA GLY A 476 29.31 -40.60 -10.08
C GLY A 476 30.76 -40.78 -10.50
N ARG A 477 31.70 -40.02 -9.92
CA ARG A 477 33.14 -40.07 -10.25
C ARG A 477 33.92 -41.04 -9.37
N MET A 478 33.40 -41.41 -8.20
CA MET A 478 34.12 -42.27 -7.26
C MET A 478 33.87 -43.75 -7.55
N SER A 479 34.92 -44.57 -7.52
CA SER A 479 34.80 -46.02 -7.70
C SER A 479 34.11 -46.69 -6.50
N PRO A 480 33.43 -47.84 -6.69
CA PRO A 480 32.78 -48.57 -5.59
C PRO A 480 33.72 -48.89 -4.43
N ALA A 481 35.00 -49.19 -4.70
CA ALA A 481 36.00 -49.47 -3.68
C ALA A 481 36.25 -48.25 -2.77
N ILE A 482 36.36 -47.04 -3.34
CA ILE A 482 36.56 -45.81 -2.56
C ILE A 482 35.32 -45.50 -1.71
N ARG A 483 34.11 -45.77 -2.22
CA ARG A 483 32.86 -45.59 -1.46
C ARG A 483 32.82 -46.48 -0.22
N SER A 484 33.27 -47.74 -0.33
CA SER A 484 33.33 -48.65 0.82
C SER A 484 34.34 -48.19 1.87
N ILE A 485 35.54 -47.78 1.46
CA ILE A 485 36.59 -47.27 2.36
C ILE A 485 36.11 -46.01 3.12
N LEU A 486 35.35 -45.12 2.46
CA LEU A 486 34.77 -43.95 3.12
C LEU A 486 33.70 -44.33 4.17
N ARG A 487 32.88 -45.35 3.89
CA ARG A 487 31.89 -45.85 4.86
C ARG A 487 32.54 -46.48 6.09
N GLU A 488 33.59 -47.27 5.88
CA GLU A 488 34.38 -47.88 6.98
C GLU A 488 35.07 -46.83 7.86
N SER A 489 35.43 -45.68 7.28
CA SER A 489 36.03 -44.55 8.00
C SER A 489 35.03 -43.57 8.63
N GLY A 490 33.74 -43.92 8.65
CA GLY A 490 32.70 -43.14 9.32
C GLY A 490 32.05 -42.03 8.49
N TYR A 491 32.33 -41.97 7.17
CA TYR A 491 31.65 -41.04 6.26
C TYR A 491 30.49 -41.72 5.54
N ALA A 492 29.35 -41.03 5.44
CA ALA A 492 28.26 -41.43 4.58
C ALA A 492 28.49 -40.89 3.15
N VAL A 493 28.27 -41.72 2.13
CA VAL A 493 28.36 -41.27 0.73
C VAL A 493 26.99 -40.79 0.26
N PHE A 494 26.90 -39.53 -0.14
CA PHE A 494 25.70 -38.91 -0.70
C PHE A 494 25.79 -38.90 -2.23
N MET A 495 24.95 -39.70 -2.88
CA MET A 495 24.90 -39.80 -4.34
C MET A 495 24.15 -38.59 -4.94
N ALA A 496 24.82 -37.86 -5.82
CA ALA A 496 24.31 -36.68 -6.51
C ALA A 496 24.63 -36.75 -8.01
N GLU A 497 24.17 -37.81 -8.66
CA GLU A 497 24.39 -38.04 -10.09
C GLU A 497 23.67 -36.97 -10.94
N LYS A 498 24.13 -36.77 -12.18
CA LYS A 498 23.61 -35.69 -13.06
C LYS A 498 22.28 -36.03 -13.73
N ASP A 499 21.99 -37.32 -13.87
CA ASP A 499 20.77 -37.90 -14.42
C ASP A 499 19.61 -37.89 -13.41
N ALA A 500 19.90 -37.88 -12.11
CA ALA A 500 18.90 -37.64 -11.08
C ALA A 500 18.29 -36.24 -11.22
N SER A 501 17.01 -36.08 -10.81
CA SER A 501 16.39 -34.76 -10.77
C SER A 501 16.88 -33.96 -9.56
N GLY A 502 17.01 -32.64 -9.69
CA GLY A 502 17.44 -31.82 -8.55
C GLY A 502 16.44 -31.83 -7.38
N ARG A 503 15.14 -32.00 -7.68
CA ARG A 503 14.10 -32.22 -6.65
C ARG A 503 14.36 -33.49 -5.85
N GLU A 504 14.72 -34.59 -6.50
CA GLU A 504 15.03 -35.84 -5.82
C GLU A 504 16.28 -35.71 -4.94
N ILE A 505 17.33 -35.04 -5.43
CA ILE A 505 18.52 -34.72 -4.63
C ILE A 505 18.14 -33.89 -3.41
N PHE A 506 17.31 -32.86 -3.58
CA PHE A 506 16.85 -32.01 -2.49
C PHE A 506 16.03 -32.78 -1.45
N GLN A 507 15.14 -33.69 -1.87
CA GLN A 507 14.41 -34.58 -0.97
C GLN A 507 15.34 -35.50 -0.16
N ARG A 508 16.38 -36.06 -0.79
CA ARG A 508 17.38 -36.87 -0.09
C ARG A 508 18.18 -36.03 0.91
N LEU A 509 18.51 -34.77 0.60
CA LEU A 509 19.18 -33.85 1.52
C LEU A 509 18.30 -33.52 2.74
N MET A 510 17.02 -33.21 2.53
CA MET A 510 16.08 -32.98 3.65
C MET A 510 15.98 -34.21 4.55
N LYS A 511 15.87 -35.41 3.96
CA LYS A 511 15.87 -36.67 4.72
C LYS A 511 17.16 -36.88 5.51
N ALA A 512 18.32 -36.57 4.91
CA ALA A 512 19.61 -36.66 5.60
C ALA A 512 19.72 -35.67 6.77
N ALA A 513 19.13 -34.48 6.62
CA ALA A 513 19.06 -33.46 7.65
C ALA A 513 17.99 -33.71 8.74
N GLY A 514 17.17 -34.76 8.60
CA GLY A 514 16.08 -35.04 9.52
C GLY A 514 14.90 -34.06 9.39
N ILE A 515 14.82 -33.34 8.27
CA ILE A 515 13.76 -32.36 8.00
C ILE A 515 12.67 -33.04 7.20
N VAL A 516 11.46 -33.06 7.75
CA VAL A 516 10.28 -33.61 7.09
C VAL A 516 9.38 -32.46 6.66
N PRO A 517 9.18 -32.22 5.35
CA PRO A 517 8.22 -31.24 4.89
C PRO A 517 6.81 -31.67 5.25
N GLU A 518 5.98 -30.70 5.65
CA GLU A 518 4.57 -30.93 5.91
C GLU A 518 3.74 -30.47 4.71
N GLU A 519 3.09 -31.40 4.00
CA GLU A 519 2.19 -31.04 2.90
C GLU A 519 0.88 -30.49 3.45
N ARG A 520 0.52 -29.29 3.01
CA ARG A 520 -0.76 -28.66 3.37
C ARG A 520 -1.45 -28.11 2.12
N LYS A 521 -2.77 -28.20 2.11
CA LYS A 521 -3.65 -27.69 1.06
C LYS A 521 -4.49 -26.56 1.62
N GLU A 522 -4.58 -25.46 0.86
CA GLU A 522 -5.33 -24.26 1.22
C GLU A 522 -5.09 -23.77 2.66
N TYR A 523 -3.84 -23.94 3.14
CA TYR A 523 -3.49 -23.62 4.51
C TYR A 523 -3.50 -22.11 4.71
N LEU A 524 -4.26 -21.63 5.70
CA LEU A 524 -4.28 -20.23 6.09
C LEU A 524 -2.91 -19.85 6.68
N LEU A 525 -2.11 -19.16 5.87
CA LEU A 525 -0.78 -18.73 6.24
C LEU A 525 -0.84 -17.55 7.22
N THR A 526 -1.69 -16.58 6.91
CA THR A 526 -1.89 -15.35 7.69
C THR A 526 -3.18 -14.66 7.25
N GLY A 527 -3.67 -13.75 8.10
CA GLY A 527 -4.95 -13.06 7.92
C GLY A 527 -6.09 -13.77 8.64
N GLY A 528 -7.31 -13.58 8.11
CA GLY A 528 -8.57 -14.03 8.69
C GLY A 528 -9.62 -12.93 8.62
N ALA A 529 -10.83 -13.23 9.12
CA ALA A 529 -11.96 -12.30 9.10
C ALA A 529 -11.62 -10.94 9.74
N GLU A 530 -10.98 -10.94 10.91
CA GLU A 530 -10.60 -9.75 11.67
C GLU A 530 -9.46 -8.94 11.02
N ALA A 531 -8.58 -9.61 10.26
CA ALA A 531 -7.47 -8.94 9.58
C ALA A 531 -7.91 -8.25 8.28
N GLY A 532 -9.11 -8.57 7.78
CA GLY A 532 -9.64 -7.99 6.54
C GLY A 532 -8.95 -8.49 5.27
N TYR A 533 -8.20 -9.60 5.33
CA TYR A 533 -7.61 -10.30 4.20
C TYR A 533 -7.36 -11.77 4.58
N GLU A 534 -7.27 -12.67 3.61
CA GLU A 534 -6.79 -14.05 3.83
C GLU A 534 -5.73 -14.42 2.81
N ILE A 535 -4.63 -15.02 3.28
CA ILE A 535 -3.64 -15.65 2.40
C ILE A 535 -3.63 -17.13 2.70
N ARG A 536 -4.02 -17.93 1.70
CA ARG A 536 -3.96 -19.39 1.76
C ARG A 536 -2.92 -19.91 0.79
N VAL A 537 -2.20 -20.93 1.20
CA VAL A 537 -1.12 -21.50 0.41
C VAL A 537 -1.24 -23.01 0.35
N THR A 538 -1.06 -23.56 -0.85
CA THR A 538 -0.97 -25.00 -1.09
C THR A 538 0.47 -25.35 -1.46
N GLY A 539 1.08 -26.22 -0.66
CA GLY A 539 2.48 -26.59 -0.85
C GLY A 539 3.05 -27.41 0.31
N ALA A 540 4.35 -27.62 0.27
CA ALA A 540 5.08 -28.30 1.33
C ALA A 540 5.79 -27.27 2.23
N PHE A 541 5.48 -27.29 3.52
CA PHE A 541 5.96 -26.33 4.50
C PHE A 541 7.21 -26.86 5.21
N LEU A 542 8.20 -26.00 5.34
CA LEU A 542 9.46 -26.24 6.04
C LEU A 542 9.65 -25.14 7.09
N SER A 543 9.98 -25.56 8.31
CA SER A 543 10.45 -24.64 9.35
C SER A 543 11.90 -24.96 9.63
N LEU A 544 12.79 -24.00 9.35
CA LEU A 544 14.22 -24.13 9.62
C LEU A 544 14.59 -23.24 10.82
N PRO A 545 15.51 -23.70 11.69
CA PRO A 545 16.06 -22.84 12.73
C PRO A 545 16.75 -21.63 12.07
N GLY A 546 16.50 -20.44 12.62
CA GLY A 546 17.18 -19.22 12.18
C GLY A 546 18.66 -19.26 12.55
N PRO A 547 19.52 -18.44 11.90
CA PRO A 547 20.87 -18.21 12.41
C PRO A 547 20.77 -17.71 13.86
N SER A 548 21.69 -18.18 14.71
CA SER A 548 21.72 -18.00 16.17
C SER A 548 21.07 -16.69 16.65
N ASN A 549 19.98 -16.81 17.41
CA ASN A 549 19.13 -15.76 18.00
C ASN A 549 18.10 -15.07 17.07
N GLY A 550 17.93 -15.54 15.83
CA GLY A 550 16.90 -15.06 14.89
C GLY A 550 15.61 -15.89 14.89
N ALA A 551 14.51 -15.29 14.40
CA ALA A 551 13.27 -16.01 14.13
C ALA A 551 13.52 -17.14 13.11
N GLY A 552 12.87 -18.31 13.30
CA GLY A 552 12.97 -19.44 12.39
C GLY A 552 12.52 -19.08 10.97
N ARG A 553 13.24 -19.59 9.95
CA ARG A 553 12.90 -19.36 8.54
C ARG A 553 11.72 -20.26 8.17
N ARG A 554 10.66 -19.65 7.65
CA ARG A 554 9.49 -20.36 7.10
C ARG A 554 9.62 -20.41 5.59
N ILE A 555 9.71 -21.62 5.05
CA ILE A 555 9.84 -21.86 3.62
C ILE A 555 8.63 -22.65 3.13
N VAL A 556 8.05 -22.25 2.01
CA VAL A 556 7.03 -23.01 1.31
C VAL A 556 7.56 -23.47 -0.04
N LEU A 557 7.55 -24.78 -0.26
CA LEU A 557 7.90 -25.39 -1.53
C LEU A 557 6.65 -25.55 -2.40
N VAL A 558 6.71 -25.07 -3.64
CA VAL A 558 5.58 -25.07 -4.59
C VAL A 558 5.97 -25.65 -5.93
N HIS A 559 5.05 -26.39 -6.56
CA HIS A 559 5.32 -27.08 -7.85
C HIS A 559 5.13 -26.19 -9.08
N ARG A 560 4.50 -25.02 -8.92
CA ARG A 560 4.18 -24.10 -10.02
C ARG A 560 4.98 -22.82 -9.88
N LYS A 561 5.24 -22.18 -11.03
CA LYS A 561 5.85 -20.85 -11.07
C LYS A 561 4.95 -19.84 -10.37
N ILE A 562 5.58 -18.95 -9.60
CA ILE A 562 4.87 -17.92 -8.84
C ILE A 562 5.17 -16.54 -9.42
N HIS A 563 4.15 -15.70 -9.48
CA HIS A 563 4.28 -14.32 -9.93
C HIS A 563 5.22 -13.52 -9.01
N SER A 564 6.02 -12.62 -9.57
CA SER A 564 6.98 -11.79 -8.80
C SER A 564 6.30 -10.99 -7.68
N ALA A 565 5.11 -10.44 -7.94
CA ALA A 565 4.32 -9.73 -6.93
C ALA A 565 3.95 -10.64 -5.74
N THR A 566 3.58 -11.90 -6.00
CA THR A 566 3.24 -12.87 -4.95
C THR A 566 4.48 -13.25 -4.13
N ARG A 567 5.66 -13.34 -4.75
CA ARG A 567 6.92 -13.53 -4.01
C ARG A 567 7.21 -12.36 -3.08
N ALA A 568 7.03 -11.13 -3.57
CA ALA A 568 7.24 -9.95 -2.76
C ALA A 568 6.26 -9.88 -1.58
N LEU A 569 4.99 -10.26 -1.79
CA LEU A 569 4.00 -10.38 -0.72
C LEU A 569 4.45 -11.36 0.38
N LEU A 570 4.86 -12.57 -0.01
CA LEU A 570 5.28 -13.59 0.97
C LEU A 570 6.57 -13.18 1.69
N ALA A 571 7.51 -12.53 0.99
CA ALA A 571 8.73 -12.02 1.60
C ALA A 571 8.43 -10.92 2.64
N ASP A 572 7.49 -10.01 2.35
CA ASP A 572 7.03 -9.01 3.32
C ASP A 572 6.36 -9.65 4.55
N MET A 573 5.79 -10.85 4.39
CA MET A 573 5.23 -11.67 5.47
C MET A 573 6.28 -12.56 6.18
N GLY A 574 7.56 -12.46 5.81
CA GLY A 574 8.64 -13.27 6.38
C GLY A 574 8.62 -14.74 5.93
N VAL A 575 8.02 -15.03 4.78
CA VAL A 575 7.91 -16.38 4.21
C VAL A 575 8.64 -16.45 2.88
N GLU A 576 9.59 -17.38 2.79
CA GLU A 576 10.31 -17.65 1.56
C GLU A 576 9.55 -18.69 0.72
N ILE A 577 9.46 -18.47 -0.58
CA ILE A 577 8.82 -19.42 -1.50
C ILE A 577 9.85 -19.98 -2.47
N VAL A 578 9.86 -21.30 -2.61
CA VAL A 578 10.80 -22.03 -3.45
C VAL A 578 10.04 -22.90 -4.44
N GLU A 579 10.33 -22.72 -5.73
CA GLU A 579 9.79 -23.55 -6.80
C GLU A 579 10.59 -24.87 -6.84
N TRP A 580 9.94 -26.04 -6.84
CA TRP A 580 10.66 -27.34 -6.79
C TRP A 580 10.05 -28.48 -7.60
#